data_AF-A0A318QJK2-F1
#
_entry.id   AF-A0A318QJK2-F1
#
_cell.length_a   1.000
_cell.length_b   1.000
_cell.length_c   1.000
_cell.angle_alpha   90.00
_cell.angle_beta   90.00
_cell.angle_gamma   90.00
#
_symmetry.space_group_name_H-M   'P 1'
#
loop_
_entity.id
_entity.type
_entity.pdbx_description
1 polymer ?
#
loop_
_entity_poly.entity_id
_entity_poly.type
_entity_poly.pdbx_seq_one_letter_code
_entity_poly.pdbx_strand_id
1 'polypeptide(L)'
;IRALRDQLLRYAERGLTTVASIISVYAPPTENATSAYITALCRHMGVQADTVLDLHDAATMRGLIEGITTMENGPGHLSPAQISSALSGSNGEIT
;
A
#
# COMPACT_ATOMS: atom_id res chain seq x y z
N ILE A 1 -3.49 -9.74 -1.93
CA ILE A 1 -2.87 -8.62 -2.70
C ILE A 1 -3.88 -7.92 -3.62
N ARG A 2 -4.64 -8.62 -4.50
CA ARG A 2 -5.67 -7.99 -5.34
C ARG A 2 -6.69 -7.14 -4.55
N ALA A 3 -7.26 -7.69 -3.48
CA ALA A 3 -8.20 -6.96 -2.63
C ALA A 3 -7.59 -5.68 -1.99
N LEU A 4 -6.32 -5.73 -1.57
CA LEU A 4 -5.62 -4.57 -1.02
C LEU A 4 -5.44 -3.48 -2.09
N ARG A 5 -4.99 -3.85 -3.29
CA ARG A 5 -4.89 -2.91 -4.42
C ARG A 5 -6.22 -2.25 -4.71
N ASP A 6 -7.29 -3.05 -4.84
CA ASP A 6 -8.62 -2.53 -5.17
C ASP A 6 -9.16 -1.61 -4.05
N GLN A 7 -8.81 -1.87 -2.78
CA GLN A 7 -9.12 -0.99 -1.66
C GLN A 7 -8.36 0.34 -1.75
N LEU A 8 -7.06 0.31 -2.06
CA LEU A 8 -6.25 1.52 -2.24
C LEU A 8 -6.75 2.39 -3.40
N LEU A 9 -7.24 1.77 -4.48
CA LEU A 9 -7.89 2.51 -5.57
C LEU A 9 -9.19 3.19 -5.11
N ARG A 10 -10.04 2.50 -4.32
CA ARG A 10 -11.23 3.13 -3.73
C ARG A 10 -10.91 4.29 -2.78
N TYR A 11 -9.76 4.23 -2.12
CA TYR A 11 -9.26 5.35 -1.32
C TYR A 11 -8.87 6.54 -2.20
N ALA A 12 -8.17 6.29 -3.32
CA ALA A 12 -7.85 7.30 -4.31
C ALA A 12 -9.11 7.99 -4.86
N GLU A 13 -10.14 7.21 -5.21
CA GLU A 13 -11.44 7.70 -5.69
C GLU A 13 -12.14 8.61 -4.66
N ARG A 14 -11.87 8.42 -3.38
CA ARG A 14 -12.38 9.24 -2.27
C ARG A 14 -11.47 10.42 -1.90
N GLY A 15 -10.38 10.63 -2.64
CA GLY A 15 -9.41 11.71 -2.40
C GLY A 15 -8.35 11.41 -1.34
N LEU A 16 -8.23 10.16 -0.88
CA LEU A 16 -7.16 9.75 0.04
C LEU A 16 -5.92 9.39 -0.77
N THR A 17 -5.06 10.37 -1.01
CA THR A 17 -3.91 10.26 -1.93
C THR A 17 -2.57 10.44 -1.24
N THR A 18 -2.52 10.58 0.08
CA THR A 18 -1.25 10.71 0.84
C THR A 18 -1.07 9.54 1.80
N VAL A 19 0.17 9.21 2.15
CA VAL A 19 0.47 8.14 3.14
C VAL A 19 -0.31 8.39 4.44
N ALA A 20 -0.32 9.64 4.93
CA ALA A 20 -1.07 9.99 6.15
C ALA A 20 -2.57 9.72 6.02
N SER A 21 -3.20 10.16 4.93
CA SER A 21 -4.64 10.00 4.72
C SER A 21 -5.05 8.54 4.53
N ILE A 22 -4.27 7.77 3.79
CA ILE A 22 -4.51 6.36 3.51
C ILE A 22 -4.39 5.54 4.80
N ILE A 23 -3.30 5.73 5.55
CA ILE A 23 -3.00 4.91 6.73
C ILE A 23 -3.87 5.30 7.93
N SER A 24 -4.31 6.55 8.04
CA SER A 24 -5.27 6.93 9.08
C SER A 24 -6.62 6.22 8.93
N VAL A 25 -6.99 5.82 7.70
CA VAL A 25 -8.20 5.02 7.44
C VAL A 25 -7.91 3.52 7.48
N TYR A 26 -6.77 3.08 6.96
CA TYR A 26 -6.38 1.67 6.93
C TYR A 26 -6.08 1.11 8.32
N ALA A 27 -5.38 1.87 9.15
CA ALA A 27 -4.92 1.47 10.49
C ALA A 27 -5.18 2.62 11.48
N PRO A 28 -6.43 2.80 11.96
CA PRO A 28 -6.79 3.92 12.82
C PRO A 28 -6.08 3.87 14.19
N PRO A 29 -5.83 5.03 14.82
CA PRO A 29 -4.97 5.16 16.01
C PRO A 29 -5.57 4.58 17.29
N THR A 30 -6.86 4.24 17.28
CA THR A 30 -7.54 3.57 18.41
C THR A 30 -7.01 2.16 18.63
N GLU A 31 -6.53 1.50 17.57
CA GLU A 31 -6.14 0.09 17.58
C GLU A 31 -4.70 -0.12 17.12
N ASN A 32 -4.08 0.90 16.50
CA ASN A 32 -2.78 0.77 15.83
C ASN A 32 -1.83 1.91 16.23
N ALA A 33 -0.53 1.64 16.12
CA ALA A 33 0.50 2.67 16.17
C ALA A 33 0.58 3.44 14.83
N THR A 34 -0.51 4.13 14.44
CA THR A 34 -0.66 4.78 13.12
C THR A 34 0.51 5.69 12.74
N SER A 35 1.06 6.45 13.70
CA SER A 35 2.22 7.33 13.47
C SER A 35 3.49 6.57 13.11
N ALA A 36 3.75 5.44 13.77
CA ALA A 36 4.85 4.55 13.44
C ALA A 36 4.65 3.92 12.06
N TYR A 37 3.40 3.57 11.73
CA TYR A 37 3.01 3.01 10.45
C TYR A 37 3.26 3.99 9.29
N ILE A 38 2.81 5.24 9.43
CA ILE A 38 3.09 6.32 8.48
C ILE A 38 4.61 6.53 8.32
N THR A 39 5.35 6.60 9.44
CA THR A 39 6.80 6.82 9.42
C THR A 39 7.54 5.72 8.66
N ALA A 40 7.17 4.45 8.88
CA ALA A 40 7.77 3.31 8.20
C ALA A 40 7.49 3.35 6.70
N LEU A 41 6.25 3.62 6.31
CA LEU A 41 5.85 3.73 4.91
C LEU A 41 6.51 4.90 4.18
N CYS A 42 6.60 6.07 4.81
CA CYS A 42 7.32 7.22 4.27
C CYS A 42 8.79 6.88 3.99
N ARG A 43 9.46 6.20 4.92
CA ARG A 43 10.85 5.74 4.73
C ARG A 43 10.98 4.71 3.61
N HIS A 44 10.05 3.77 3.53
CA HIS A 44 10.04 2.75 2.49
C HIS A 44 9.84 3.34 1.09
N MET A 45 8.89 4.27 0.96
CA MET A 45 8.52 4.88 -0.33
C MET A 45 9.40 6.09 -0.71
N GLY A 46 10.18 6.63 0.22
CA GLY A 46 11.01 7.82 -0.02
C GLY A 46 10.21 9.11 -0.17
N VAL A 47 9.05 9.21 0.50
CA VAL A 47 8.10 10.34 0.40
C VAL A 47 7.78 10.91 1.77
N GLN A 48 7.28 12.15 1.82
CA GLN A 48 6.73 12.73 3.05
C GLN A 48 5.28 12.27 3.27
N ALA A 49 4.81 12.39 4.51
CA ALA A 49 3.49 11.89 4.91
C ALA A 49 2.32 12.56 4.15
N ASP A 50 2.52 13.80 3.73
CA ASP A 50 1.59 14.67 3.00
C ASP A 50 1.86 14.72 1.47
N THR A 51 2.88 14.00 0.99
CA THR A 51 3.15 13.90 -0.45
C THR A 51 1.97 13.23 -1.16
N VAL A 52 1.43 13.89 -2.18
CA VAL A 52 0.39 13.33 -3.04
C VAL A 52 0.99 12.20 -3.87
N LEU A 53 0.39 11.03 -3.77
CA LEU A 53 0.74 9.82 -4.49
C LEU A 53 -0.19 9.63 -5.68
N ASP A 54 0.36 9.19 -6.81
CA ASP A 54 -0.42 8.66 -7.90
C ASP A 54 -0.62 7.15 -7.72
N LEU A 55 -1.79 6.74 -7.23
CA LEU A 55 -2.11 5.33 -7.04
C LEU A 55 -2.46 4.57 -8.33
N HIS A 56 -2.54 5.26 -9.49
CA HIS A 56 -2.64 4.61 -10.79
C HIS A 56 -1.24 4.28 -11.37
N ASP A 57 -0.19 4.94 -10.88
CA ASP A 57 1.18 4.56 -11.20
C ASP A 57 1.54 3.21 -10.54
N ALA A 58 1.97 2.27 -11.38
CA ALA A 58 2.24 0.91 -10.95
C ALA A 58 3.39 0.80 -9.95
N ALA A 59 4.40 1.69 -10.04
CA ALA A 59 5.52 1.68 -9.11
C ALA A 59 5.10 2.19 -7.72
N THR A 60 4.32 3.26 -7.68
CA THR A 60 3.77 3.84 -6.45
C THR A 60 2.83 2.86 -5.75
N MET A 61 1.89 2.26 -6.49
CA MET A 61 0.98 1.23 -5.96
C MET A 61 1.74 0.03 -5.41
N ARG A 62 2.76 -0.45 -6.13
CA ARG A 62 3.60 -1.57 -5.68
C ARG A 62 4.34 -1.24 -4.39
N GLY A 63 5.01 -0.07 -4.32
CA GLY A 63 5.73 0.35 -3.12
C GLY A 63 4.83 0.51 -1.89
N LEU A 64 3.62 1.03 -2.09
CA LEU A 64 2.64 1.13 -1.00
C LEU A 64 2.19 -0.25 -0.49
N ILE A 65 1.87 -1.18 -1.40
CA ILE A 65 1.48 -2.56 -1.05
C ILE A 65 2.64 -3.29 -0.36
N GLU A 66 3.87 -3.14 -0.85
CA GLU A 66 5.09 -3.70 -0.24
C GLU A 66 5.27 -3.20 1.20
N GLY A 67 5.19 -1.89 1.40
CA GLY A 67 5.33 -1.28 2.72
C GLY A 67 4.23 -1.71 3.70
N ILE A 68 2.96 -1.71 3.27
CA ILE A 68 1.83 -2.17 4.10
C ILE A 68 2.04 -3.64 4.48
N THR A 69 2.35 -4.50 3.52
CA THR A 69 2.43 -5.94 3.80
C THR A 69 3.63 -6.31 4.68
N THR A 70 4.73 -5.56 4.55
CA THR A 70 5.91 -5.70 5.43
C THR A 70 5.59 -5.31 6.87
N MET A 71 4.78 -4.28 7.07
CA MET A 71 4.35 -3.86 8.40
C MET A 71 3.41 -4.87 9.06
N GLU A 72 2.50 -5.49 8.30
CA GLU A 72 1.56 -6.50 8.81
C GLU A 72 2.25 -7.81 9.21
N ASN A 73 3.24 -8.26 8.43
CA ASN A 73 3.81 -9.61 8.58
C ASN A 73 5.26 -9.62 9.10
N GLY A 74 5.84 -8.43 9.32
CA GLY A 74 7.24 -8.27 9.65
C GLY A 74 8.19 -8.39 8.46
N PRO A 75 9.46 -7.98 8.64
CA PRO A 75 10.48 -8.05 7.59
C PRO A 75 10.78 -9.51 7.19
N GLY A 76 10.82 -9.78 5.87
CA GLY A 76 11.18 -11.08 5.30
C GLY A 76 10.01 -12.00 4.92
N HIS A 77 8.76 -11.58 5.12
CA HIS A 77 7.59 -12.44 4.88
C HIS A 77 7.13 -12.53 3.41
N LEU A 78 7.49 -11.56 2.56
CA LEU A 78 7.16 -11.55 1.13
C LEU A 78 8.35 -11.12 0.29
N SER A 79 8.60 -11.88 -0.78
CA SER A 79 9.57 -11.49 -1.81
C SER A 79 8.93 -10.53 -2.83
N PRO A 80 9.70 -9.59 -3.41
CA PRO A 80 9.22 -8.72 -4.48
C PRO A 80 8.61 -9.47 -5.67
N ALA A 81 9.08 -10.71 -5.92
CA ALA A 81 8.54 -11.59 -6.95
C ALA A 81 7.10 -12.06 -6.66
N GLN A 82 6.76 -12.34 -5.40
CA GLN A 82 5.39 -12.71 -5.01
C GLN A 82 4.43 -11.53 -5.15
N ILE A 83 4.91 -10.31 -4.89
CA ILE A 83 4.12 -9.10 -5.04
C ILE A 83 3.92 -8.77 -6.51
N SER A 84 4.99 -8.82 -7.32
CA SER A 84 4.90 -8.64 -8.77
C SER A 84 3.98 -9.67 -9.44
N SER A 85 4.07 -10.95 -9.03
CA SER A 85 3.19 -12.02 -9.54
C SER A 85 1.73 -11.79 -9.15
N ALA A 86 1.45 -11.40 -7.91
CA ALA A 86 0.08 -11.14 -7.47
C ALA A 86 -0.51 -9.83 -8.02
N LEU A 87 0.32 -8.88 -8.45
CA LEU A 87 -0.09 -7.67 -9.15
C LEU A 87 -0.28 -7.89 -10.66
N SER A 88 0.52 -8.78 -11.27
CA SER A 88 0.50 -9.11 -12.71
C SER A 88 -0.49 -10.23 -13.07
N GLY A 89 -0.83 -11.10 -12.11
CA GLY A 89 -1.73 -12.26 -12.28
C GLY A 89 -3.20 -11.95 -12.50
N SER A 90 -3.53 -10.77 -13.04
CA SER A 90 -4.85 -10.46 -13.59
C SER A 90 -4.79 -10.33 -15.11
N ASN A 91 -4.24 -11.33 -15.80
CA ASN A 91 -4.49 -11.53 -17.22
C ASN A 91 -4.33 -13.01 -17.59
N GLY A 92 -5.46 -13.70 -17.81
CA GLY A 92 -5.50 -15.05 -18.39
C GLY A 92 -6.05 -16.13 -17.45
N GLU A 93 -7.38 -16.33 -17.47
CA GLU A 93 -8.04 -17.63 -17.71
C GLU A 93 -9.53 -17.52 -17.35
N ILE A 94 -10.38 -17.37 -18.37
CA ILE A 94 -11.63 -18.10 -18.47
C ILE A 94 -11.53 -18.81 -19.83
N THR A 95 -11.25 -20.11 -19.77
CA THR A 95 -11.65 -21.05 -20.83
C THR A 95 -12.99 -21.63 -20.41
#